data_AF-A0A0L7KAQ2-F1
#
_entry.id   AF-A0A0L7KAQ2-F1
#
_cell.length_a   1.000
_cell.length_b   1.000
_cell.length_c   1.000
_cell.angle_alpha   90.00
_cell.angle_beta   90.00
_cell.angle_gamma   90.00
#
_symmetry.space_group_name_H-M   'P 1'
#
loop_
_entity.id
_entity.type
_entity.pdbx_description
1 polymer ?
#
loop_
_entity_poly.entity_id
_entity_poly.type
_entity_poly.pdbx_seq_one_letter_code
_entity_poly.pdbx_strand_id
1 'polypeptide(L)'
;MKQEEEDEAHEFLGNFINVIDPSDINKNGRDKKKKTKKEKKKEKREHLKEKRKKKRPEEKKRKKEKKREALLKILNNLNEEEKIAFLKERKLSEIKKKEEKKQFLIKSYNEGYKICFNCSFQNLMEEKEISSLAKQIFLSYHYMLKKKVPVQFHFTHMNDNDDISSTLKKYSFDKWMVHIHKDDYWNIFNKDKIVVLSPDASEELEEIKKDEVYIISALVDRSVSKNLSFYQASLHGLKTRKLPLEKYIKKKKSNVLNVNTVVEILIHYIKTPNWLKVFETCIPQKKVMCFFYDSSSSVNEDERIIKGDSEICINGKKDIQVHF
;
A
#
# COMPACT_ATOMS: atom_id res chain seq x y z
N MET A 1 -31.74 58.92 52.26
CA MET A 1 -31.52 57.46 52.39
C MET A 1 -32.49 56.54 51.64
N LYS A 2 -33.58 56.99 51.00
CA LYS A 2 -34.29 56.16 49.98
C LYS A 2 -34.31 56.80 48.58
N GLN A 3 -33.99 58.08 48.48
CA GLN A 3 -33.81 58.80 47.22
C GLN A 3 -32.34 58.87 46.75
N GLU A 4 -31.37 58.57 47.62
CA GLU A 4 -29.94 58.50 47.24
C GLU A 4 -29.55 57.12 46.68
N GLU A 5 -30.31 56.05 46.99
CA GLU A 5 -30.05 54.70 46.42
C GLU A 5 -30.67 54.50 45.02
N GLU A 6 -31.71 55.27 44.66
CA GLU A 6 -32.31 55.21 43.32
C GLU A 6 -31.50 56.01 42.28
N ASP A 7 -30.80 57.07 42.70
CA ASP A 7 -29.95 57.88 41.83
C ASP A 7 -28.60 57.21 41.53
N GLU A 8 -28.00 56.47 42.48
CA GLU A 8 -26.81 55.62 42.22
C GLU A 8 -27.12 54.43 41.29
N ALA A 9 -28.33 53.86 41.36
CA ALA A 9 -28.76 52.80 40.46
C ALA A 9 -28.96 53.29 39.02
N HIS A 10 -29.45 54.53 38.84
CA HIS A 10 -29.62 55.15 37.53
C HIS A 10 -28.29 55.59 36.90
N GLU A 11 -27.31 56.03 37.71
CA GLU A 11 -25.95 56.36 37.24
C GLU A 11 -25.12 55.09 36.94
N PHE A 12 -25.34 53.99 37.67
CA PHE A 12 -24.77 52.67 37.39
C PHE A 12 -25.32 52.03 36.10
N LEU A 13 -26.62 52.22 35.81
CA LEU A 13 -27.26 51.74 34.56
C LEU A 13 -26.91 52.63 33.35
N GLY A 14 -26.71 53.95 33.55
CA GLY A 14 -26.31 54.88 32.50
C GLY A 14 -24.90 54.64 31.93
N ASN A 15 -23.99 54.09 32.75
CA ASN A 15 -22.62 53.76 32.34
C ASN A 15 -22.45 52.36 31.71
N PHE A 16 -23.48 51.50 31.72
CA PHE A 16 -23.46 50.20 31.05
C PHE A 16 -24.06 50.22 29.63
N ILE A 17 -24.81 51.27 29.27
CA ILE A 17 -25.51 51.38 27.98
C ILE A 17 -24.61 51.86 26.82
N ASN A 18 -23.38 52.31 27.10
CA ASN A 18 -22.43 52.77 26.08
C ASN A 18 -21.30 51.77 25.72
N VAL A 19 -21.42 50.49 26.08
CA VAL A 19 -20.43 49.44 25.72
C VAL A 19 -21.07 48.20 25.08
N ILE A 20 -22.15 48.39 24.32
CA ILE A 20 -22.69 47.33 23.44
C ILE A 20 -22.91 47.93 22.06
N ASP A 21 -22.01 47.61 21.13
CA ASP A 21 -22.16 47.89 19.72
C ASP A 21 -23.40 47.12 19.19
N PRO A 22 -24.38 47.77 18.55
CA PRO A 22 -25.56 47.12 17.98
C PRO A 22 -25.27 45.99 16.98
N SER A 23 -24.01 45.85 16.53
CA SER A 23 -23.55 44.74 15.68
C SER A 23 -23.34 43.41 16.40
N ASP A 24 -23.38 43.35 17.74
CA ASP A 24 -23.20 42.11 18.51
C ASP A 24 -24.50 41.40 18.95
N ILE A 25 -25.68 41.97 18.64
CA ILE A 25 -26.99 41.36 18.98
C ILE A 25 -27.54 40.44 17.85
N ASN A 26 -26.73 40.09 16.84
CA ASN A 26 -27.16 39.18 15.77
C ASN A 26 -26.20 38.02 15.47
N LYS A 27 -25.69 37.35 16.52
CA LYS A 27 -24.94 36.09 16.40
C LYS A 27 -25.45 34.92 17.25
N ASN A 28 -26.67 34.99 17.79
CA ASN A 28 -27.32 33.84 18.42
C ASN A 28 -28.29 33.12 17.47
N GLY A 29 -27.75 32.64 16.36
CA GLY A 29 -28.48 31.85 15.38
C GLY A 29 -27.55 30.98 14.56
N ARG A 30 -27.02 29.91 15.17
CA ARG A 30 -26.59 28.66 14.50
C ARG A 30 -26.07 27.69 15.56
N ASP A 31 -26.89 26.69 15.89
CA ASP A 31 -26.44 25.40 16.41
C ASP A 31 -25.35 24.81 15.50
N LYS A 32 -24.08 25.16 15.75
CA LYS A 32 -22.95 24.43 15.18
C LYS A 32 -22.80 23.16 16.00
N LYS A 33 -23.54 22.10 15.63
CA LYS A 33 -23.27 20.72 16.07
C LYS A 33 -21.75 20.50 16.06
N LYS A 34 -21.15 20.25 17.22
CA LYS A 34 -19.71 19.96 17.35
C LYS A 34 -19.40 18.76 16.46
N LYS A 35 -18.65 19.00 15.36
CA LYS A 35 -18.29 17.95 14.41
C LYS A 35 -17.56 16.80 15.10
N THR A 36 -17.94 15.58 14.77
CA THR A 36 -17.34 14.38 15.34
C THR A 36 -15.86 14.26 14.93
N LYS A 37 -15.06 13.49 15.69
CA LYS A 37 -13.65 13.19 15.32
C LYS A 37 -13.55 12.55 13.92
N LYS A 38 -14.58 11.79 13.52
CA LYS A 38 -14.69 11.16 12.20
C LYS A 38 -14.91 12.19 11.09
N GLU A 39 -15.79 13.18 11.31
CA GLU A 39 -16.06 14.28 10.37
C GLU A 39 -14.85 15.18 10.20
N LYS A 40 -14.21 15.62 11.29
CA LYS A 40 -12.98 16.44 11.21
C LYS A 40 -11.87 15.74 10.43
N LYS A 41 -11.74 14.41 10.60
CA LYS A 41 -10.77 13.58 9.84
C LYS A 41 -11.15 13.46 8.37
N LYS A 42 -12.45 13.39 8.03
CA LYS A 42 -12.96 13.37 6.65
C LYS A 42 -12.68 14.69 5.94
N GLU A 43 -13.00 15.83 6.57
CA GLU A 43 -12.77 17.17 6.02
C GLU A 43 -11.27 17.43 5.80
N LYS A 44 -10.42 17.10 6.78
CA LYS A 44 -8.97 17.20 6.62
C LYS A 44 -8.47 16.36 5.44
N ARG A 45 -9.01 15.15 5.25
CA ARG A 45 -8.65 14.28 4.11
C ARG A 45 -9.11 14.86 2.77
N GLU A 46 -10.31 15.42 2.70
CA GLU A 46 -10.86 16.06 1.50
C GLU A 46 -10.06 17.32 1.13
N HIS A 47 -9.81 18.20 2.09
CA HIS A 47 -8.96 19.37 1.88
C HIS A 47 -7.55 18.99 1.41
N LEU A 48 -6.93 17.98 2.02
CA LEU A 48 -5.63 17.46 1.56
C LEU A 48 -5.71 16.85 0.15
N LYS A 49 -6.80 16.17 -0.20
CA LYS A 49 -7.03 15.59 -1.53
C LYS A 49 -7.14 16.69 -2.58
N GLU A 50 -7.88 17.76 -2.30
CA GLU A 50 -8.01 18.92 -3.19
C GLU A 50 -6.69 19.68 -3.34
N LYS A 51 -5.99 19.95 -2.24
CA LYS A 51 -4.66 20.58 -2.27
C LYS A 51 -3.67 19.77 -3.12
N ARG A 52 -3.69 18.44 -3.00
CA ARG A 52 -2.90 17.53 -3.86
C ARG A 52 -3.36 17.56 -5.32
N LYS A 53 -4.66 17.64 -5.58
CA LYS A 53 -5.21 17.73 -6.95
C LYS A 53 -4.77 19.03 -7.63
N LYS A 54 -4.82 20.16 -6.92
CA LYS A 54 -4.36 21.48 -7.41
C LYS A 54 -2.85 21.51 -7.68
N LYS A 55 -2.03 20.87 -6.84
CA LYS A 55 -0.56 20.83 -7.00
C LYS A 55 -0.05 19.82 -8.04
N ARG A 56 -0.87 18.85 -8.48
CA ARG A 56 -0.45 17.78 -9.41
C ARG A 56 0.07 18.31 -10.77
N PRO A 57 -0.59 19.27 -11.44
CA PRO A 57 -0.08 19.81 -12.72
C PRO A 57 1.27 20.51 -12.56
N GLU A 58 1.41 21.34 -11.53
CA GLU A 58 2.65 22.06 -11.21
C GLU A 58 3.79 21.08 -10.88
N GLU A 59 3.54 20.05 -10.08
CA GLU A 59 4.53 19.03 -9.75
C GLU A 59 4.96 18.23 -11.00
N LYS A 60 4.03 17.95 -11.92
CA LYS A 60 4.34 17.32 -13.22
C LYS A 60 5.20 18.24 -14.08
N LYS A 61 4.88 19.54 -14.16
CA LYS A 61 5.67 20.53 -14.93
C LYS A 61 7.09 20.63 -14.37
N ARG A 62 7.23 20.82 -13.06
CA ARG A 62 8.52 20.86 -12.36
C ARG A 62 9.36 19.61 -12.57
N LYS A 63 8.75 18.41 -12.58
CA LYS A 63 9.47 17.16 -12.88
C LYS A 63 9.95 17.08 -14.32
N LYS A 64 9.20 17.63 -15.29
CA LYS A 64 9.61 17.70 -16.70
C LYS A 64 10.76 18.70 -16.88
N GLU A 65 10.66 19.88 -16.27
CA GLU A 65 11.72 20.91 -16.29
C GLU A 65 13.01 20.38 -15.70
N LYS A 66 13.00 19.80 -14.49
CA LYS A 66 14.20 19.18 -13.88
C LYS A 66 14.86 18.12 -14.77
N LYS A 67 14.07 17.31 -15.49
CA LYS A 67 14.61 16.32 -16.44
C LYS A 67 15.25 16.98 -17.66
N ARG A 68 14.64 18.05 -18.16
CA ARG A 68 15.16 18.84 -19.29
C ARG A 68 16.46 19.55 -18.89
N GLU A 69 16.48 20.20 -17.73
CA GLU A 69 17.69 20.85 -17.19
C GLU A 69 18.82 19.85 -16.97
N ALA A 70 18.56 18.68 -16.38
CA ALA A 70 19.56 17.65 -16.22
C ALA A 70 20.13 17.16 -17.55
N LEU A 71 19.29 17.02 -18.58
CA LEU A 71 19.73 16.68 -19.93
C LEU A 71 20.57 17.79 -20.56
N LEU A 72 20.15 19.05 -20.45
CA LEU A 72 20.89 20.20 -20.97
C LEU A 72 22.26 20.33 -20.30
N LYS A 73 22.36 20.10 -18.98
CA LYS A 73 23.65 20.11 -18.27
C LYS A 73 24.63 19.05 -18.80
N ILE A 74 24.13 17.86 -19.14
CA ILE A 74 24.97 16.81 -19.75
C ILE A 74 25.41 17.25 -21.15
N LEU A 75 24.48 17.75 -21.97
CA LEU A 75 24.77 18.13 -23.35
C LEU A 75 25.69 19.34 -23.46
N ASN A 76 25.61 20.30 -22.54
CA ASN A 76 26.47 21.51 -22.56
C ASN A 76 27.95 21.20 -22.31
N ASN A 77 28.26 20.06 -21.70
CA ASN A 77 29.64 19.63 -21.43
C ASN A 77 30.24 18.80 -22.58
N LEU A 78 29.50 18.59 -23.67
CA LEU A 78 29.89 17.76 -24.80
C LEU A 78 30.06 18.61 -26.06
N ASN A 79 30.94 18.19 -26.97
CA ASN A 79 31.04 18.78 -28.30
C ASN A 79 29.86 18.33 -29.20
N GLU A 80 29.73 18.90 -30.41
CA GLU A 80 28.58 18.61 -31.29
C GLU A 80 28.52 17.14 -31.74
N GLU A 81 29.65 16.50 -32.01
CA GLU A 81 29.71 15.08 -32.39
C GLU A 81 29.29 14.17 -31.23
N GLU A 82 29.78 14.46 -30.02
CA GLU A 82 29.44 13.77 -28.78
C GLU A 82 27.96 13.93 -28.41
N LYS A 83 27.37 15.13 -28.62
CA LYS A 83 25.92 15.35 -28.43
C LYS A 83 25.10 14.44 -29.33
N ILE A 84 25.44 14.35 -30.62
CA ILE A 84 24.74 13.49 -31.58
C ILE A 84 24.86 12.03 -31.17
N ALA A 85 26.07 11.57 -30.82
CA ALA A 85 26.32 10.21 -30.36
C ALA A 85 25.51 9.88 -29.09
N PHE A 86 25.52 10.75 -28.09
CA PHE A 86 24.79 10.59 -26.83
C PHE A 86 23.27 10.47 -27.06
N LEU A 87 22.69 11.34 -27.90
CA LEU A 87 21.25 11.29 -28.20
C LEU A 87 20.87 10.00 -28.95
N LYS A 88 21.72 9.55 -29.88
CA LYS A 88 21.53 8.30 -30.62
C LYS A 88 21.59 7.09 -29.69
N GLU A 89 22.61 7.01 -28.84
CA GLU A 89 22.77 5.94 -27.84
C GLU A 89 21.59 5.91 -26.86
N ARG A 90 21.17 7.08 -26.37
CA ARG A 90 20.01 7.20 -25.49
C ARG A 90 18.74 6.65 -26.15
N LYS A 91 18.48 7.04 -27.41
CA LYS A 91 17.33 6.54 -28.18
C LYS A 91 17.39 5.02 -28.36
N LEU A 92 18.58 4.48 -28.67
CA LEU A 92 18.80 3.04 -28.81
C LEU A 92 18.57 2.30 -27.48
N SER A 93 19.06 2.84 -26.36
CA SER A 93 18.84 2.31 -25.01
C SER A 93 17.34 2.30 -24.64
N GLU A 94 16.59 3.33 -25.02
CA GLU A 94 15.14 3.38 -24.82
C GLU A 94 14.38 2.33 -25.64
N ILE A 95 14.78 2.11 -26.90
CA ILE A 95 14.23 1.05 -27.76
C ILE A 95 14.55 -0.33 -27.17
N LYS A 96 15.81 -0.59 -26.80
CA LYS A 96 16.23 -1.85 -26.19
C LYS A 96 15.47 -2.16 -24.91
N LYS A 97 15.30 -1.19 -24.01
CA LYS A 97 14.52 -1.35 -22.76
C LYS A 97 13.04 -1.66 -23.04
N LYS A 98 12.45 -1.06 -24.08
CA LYS A 98 11.07 -1.36 -24.48
C LYS A 98 10.95 -2.80 -24.99
N GLU A 99 11.90 -3.23 -25.81
CA GLU A 99 11.92 -4.59 -26.35
C GLU A 99 12.15 -5.63 -25.25
N GLU A 100 13.14 -5.43 -24.38
CA GLU A 100 13.37 -6.29 -23.20
C GLU A 100 12.12 -6.42 -22.33
N LYS A 101 11.40 -5.31 -22.10
CA LYS A 101 10.15 -5.32 -21.35
C LYS A 101 9.07 -6.12 -22.07
N LYS A 102 8.93 -5.95 -23.39
CA LYS A 102 7.96 -6.69 -24.21
C LYS A 102 8.24 -8.19 -24.18
N GLN A 103 9.49 -8.58 -24.40
CA GLN A 103 9.94 -9.97 -24.31
C GLN A 103 9.69 -10.58 -22.93
N PHE A 104 10.00 -9.83 -21.87
CA PHE A 104 9.70 -10.26 -20.51
C PHE A 104 8.20 -10.47 -20.26
N LEU A 105 7.33 -9.60 -20.80
CA LEU A 105 5.88 -9.74 -20.68
C LEU A 105 5.35 -10.95 -21.46
N ILE A 106 5.84 -11.18 -22.67
CA ILE A 106 5.50 -12.38 -23.48
C ILE A 106 5.88 -13.66 -22.72
N LYS A 107 7.12 -13.72 -22.21
CA LYS A 107 7.59 -14.84 -21.39
C LYS A 107 6.74 -15.03 -20.13
N SER A 108 6.41 -13.92 -19.45
CA SER A 108 5.58 -13.96 -18.25
C SER A 108 4.19 -14.50 -18.55
N TYR A 109 3.59 -14.11 -19.68
CA TYR A 109 2.26 -14.52 -20.12
C TYR A 109 2.17 -16.01 -20.50
N ASN A 110 3.21 -16.56 -21.13
CA ASN A 110 3.22 -17.95 -21.61
C ASN A 110 3.75 -18.95 -20.56
N GLU A 111 4.79 -18.58 -19.81
CA GLU A 111 5.61 -19.51 -19.02
C GLU A 111 5.78 -19.10 -17.55
N GLY A 112 5.14 -18.01 -17.12
CA GLY A 112 5.24 -17.52 -15.75
C GLY A 112 4.58 -18.45 -14.72
N TYR A 113 4.91 -18.25 -13.45
CA TYR A 113 4.15 -18.85 -12.33
C TYR A 113 2.72 -18.32 -12.34
N LYS A 114 1.74 -19.15 -12.03
CA LYS A 114 0.33 -18.75 -12.16
C LYS A 114 -0.21 -18.20 -10.85
N ILE A 115 -0.62 -16.94 -10.87
CA ILE A 115 -1.35 -16.29 -9.78
C ILE A 115 -2.72 -15.86 -10.33
N CYS A 116 -3.78 -16.33 -9.70
CA CYS A 116 -5.15 -16.04 -10.10
C CYS A 116 -5.86 -15.17 -9.08
N PHE A 117 -6.45 -14.08 -9.54
CA PHE A 117 -7.36 -13.25 -8.77
C PHE A 117 -8.79 -13.78 -8.95
N ASN A 118 -9.38 -14.29 -7.87
CA ASN A 118 -10.78 -14.67 -7.86
C ASN A 118 -11.67 -13.44 -7.64
N CYS A 119 -12.40 -13.01 -8.68
CA CYS A 119 -13.26 -11.83 -8.65
C CYS A 119 -14.72 -12.12 -8.23
N SER A 120 -15.05 -13.35 -7.83
CA SER A 120 -16.43 -13.78 -7.49
C SER A 120 -17.08 -13.03 -6.31
N PHE A 121 -16.30 -12.26 -5.56
CA PHE A 121 -16.75 -11.52 -4.38
C PHE A 121 -16.98 -10.02 -4.64
N GLN A 122 -17.02 -9.59 -5.89
CA GLN A 122 -17.21 -8.18 -6.26
C GLN A 122 -18.41 -7.53 -5.55
N ASN A 123 -19.54 -8.25 -5.48
CA ASN A 123 -20.79 -7.75 -4.92
C ASN A 123 -20.73 -7.49 -3.39
N LEU A 124 -19.64 -7.91 -2.73
CA LEU A 124 -19.40 -7.67 -1.30
C LEU A 124 -18.60 -6.38 -1.02
N MET A 125 -18.19 -5.64 -2.05
CA MET A 125 -17.36 -4.45 -1.91
C MET A 125 -18.08 -3.17 -2.30
N GLU A 126 -17.88 -2.10 -1.52
CA GLU A 126 -18.24 -0.75 -1.93
C GLU A 126 -17.32 -0.26 -3.07
N GLU A 127 -17.74 0.76 -3.82
CA GLU A 127 -16.91 1.42 -4.84
C GLU A 127 -15.51 1.84 -4.34
N LYS A 128 -15.41 2.26 -3.09
CA LYS A 128 -14.14 2.65 -2.46
C LYS A 128 -13.21 1.45 -2.27
N GLU A 129 -13.77 0.30 -1.97
CA GLU A 129 -13.05 -0.97 -1.79
C GLU A 129 -12.63 -1.53 -3.15
N ILE A 130 -13.52 -1.51 -4.16
CA ILE A 130 -13.17 -1.83 -5.54
C ILE A 130 -12.04 -0.93 -6.06
N SER A 131 -12.09 0.37 -5.76
CA SER A 131 -11.00 1.31 -6.10
C SER A 131 -9.68 0.98 -5.39
N SER A 132 -9.74 0.52 -4.14
CA SER A 132 -8.58 0.06 -3.39
C SER A 132 -8.02 -1.24 -3.99
N LEU A 133 -8.88 -2.21 -4.32
CA LEU A 133 -8.53 -3.47 -4.94
C LEU A 133 -7.86 -3.26 -6.29
N ALA A 134 -8.44 -2.45 -7.17
CA ALA A 134 -7.85 -2.13 -8.47
C ALA A 134 -6.44 -1.52 -8.34
N LYS A 135 -6.24 -0.67 -7.31
CA LYS A 135 -4.90 -0.16 -6.99
C LYS A 135 -3.96 -1.26 -6.51
N GLN A 136 -4.42 -2.20 -5.70
CA GLN A 136 -3.61 -3.33 -5.21
C GLN A 136 -3.21 -4.28 -6.36
N ILE A 137 -4.13 -4.59 -7.28
CA ILE A 137 -3.84 -5.34 -8.51
C ILE A 137 -2.83 -4.59 -9.38
N PHE A 138 -2.99 -3.27 -9.56
CA PHE A 138 -2.02 -2.42 -10.25
C PHE A 138 -0.63 -2.50 -9.63
N LEU A 139 -0.52 -2.41 -8.30
CA LEU A 139 0.76 -2.53 -7.61
C LEU A 139 1.38 -3.91 -7.81
N SER A 140 0.57 -4.96 -7.78
CA SER A 140 0.99 -6.35 -8.00
C SER A 140 1.62 -6.56 -9.38
N TYR A 141 0.94 -6.11 -10.44
CA TYR A 141 1.45 -6.20 -11.82
C TYR A 141 2.76 -5.41 -12.00
N HIS A 142 2.85 -4.22 -11.41
CA HIS A 142 4.06 -3.40 -11.50
C HIS A 142 5.20 -3.92 -10.64
N TYR A 143 4.89 -4.63 -9.55
CA TYR A 143 5.90 -5.28 -8.72
C TYR A 143 6.57 -6.44 -9.46
N MET A 144 5.78 -7.25 -10.17
CA MET A 144 6.25 -8.29 -11.08
C MET A 144 7.24 -7.72 -12.11
N LEU A 145 6.86 -6.64 -12.80
CA LEU A 145 7.72 -5.91 -13.73
C LEU A 145 9.02 -5.40 -13.07
N LYS A 146 8.91 -4.84 -11.86
CA LYS A 146 10.05 -4.30 -11.12
C LYS A 146 11.04 -5.40 -10.70
N LYS A 147 10.54 -6.56 -10.29
CA LYS A 147 11.37 -7.67 -9.80
C LYS A 147 11.89 -8.58 -10.91
N LYS A 148 11.36 -8.44 -12.14
CA LYS A 148 11.67 -9.25 -13.32
C LYS A 148 11.45 -10.74 -13.06
N VAL A 149 10.37 -11.08 -12.34
CA VAL A 149 9.98 -12.47 -12.05
C VAL A 149 8.81 -12.82 -12.97
N PRO A 150 8.91 -13.86 -13.81
CA PRO A 150 7.85 -14.18 -14.76
C PRO A 150 6.64 -14.78 -14.04
N VAL A 151 5.52 -14.04 -14.06
CA VAL A 151 4.25 -14.45 -13.45
C VAL A 151 3.12 -14.24 -14.46
N GLN A 152 2.29 -15.27 -14.61
CA GLN A 152 1.01 -15.22 -15.32
C GLN A 152 -0.04 -14.72 -14.33
N PHE A 153 -0.63 -13.56 -14.61
CA PHE A 153 -1.78 -13.08 -13.86
C PHE A 153 -3.06 -13.52 -14.57
N HIS A 154 -3.91 -14.22 -13.81
CA HIS A 154 -5.24 -14.65 -14.23
C HIS A 154 -6.30 -13.89 -13.43
N PHE A 155 -7.42 -13.61 -14.07
CA PHE A 155 -8.62 -13.05 -13.44
C PHE A 155 -9.78 -13.96 -13.80
N THR A 156 -10.45 -14.53 -12.81
CA THR A 156 -11.59 -15.44 -12.98
C THR A 156 -12.85 -14.82 -12.41
N HIS A 157 -14.01 -15.27 -12.89
CA HIS A 157 -15.30 -14.64 -12.57
C HIS A 157 -15.27 -13.14 -12.91
N MET A 158 -14.76 -12.77 -14.08
CA MET A 158 -14.64 -11.37 -14.50
C MET A 158 -15.18 -11.15 -15.91
N ASN A 159 -16.17 -10.26 -16.01
CA ASN A 159 -16.77 -9.78 -17.23
C ASN A 159 -16.31 -8.35 -17.57
N ASP A 160 -16.49 -7.94 -18.83
CA ASP A 160 -16.02 -6.64 -19.32
C ASP A 160 -16.71 -5.42 -18.68
N ASN A 161 -17.93 -5.63 -18.18
CA ASN A 161 -18.79 -4.60 -17.59
C ASN A 161 -18.78 -4.60 -16.06
N ASP A 162 -18.02 -5.48 -15.43
CA ASP A 162 -17.93 -5.57 -13.98
C ASP A 162 -17.25 -4.33 -13.37
N ASP A 163 -17.58 -4.00 -12.13
CA ASP A 163 -17.03 -2.83 -11.42
C ASP A 163 -15.51 -2.89 -11.28
N ILE A 164 -14.96 -4.08 -11.02
CA ILE A 164 -13.53 -4.36 -10.96
C ILE A 164 -12.89 -4.08 -12.33
N SER A 165 -13.46 -4.62 -13.41
CA SER A 165 -12.96 -4.42 -14.79
C SER A 165 -12.98 -2.94 -15.17
N SER A 166 -14.12 -2.28 -14.99
CA SER A 166 -14.33 -0.86 -15.24
C SER A 166 -13.37 0.03 -14.44
N THR A 167 -13.07 -0.35 -13.19
CA THR A 167 -12.13 0.40 -12.35
C THR A 167 -10.68 0.13 -12.74
N LEU A 168 -10.34 -1.08 -13.15
CA LEU A 168 -9.00 -1.45 -13.63
C LEU A 168 -8.66 -0.75 -14.96
N LYS A 169 -9.63 -0.51 -15.85
CA LYS A 169 -9.44 0.28 -17.09
C LYS A 169 -8.82 1.66 -16.83
N LYS A 170 -9.09 2.28 -15.66
CA LYS A 170 -8.46 3.54 -15.23
C LYS A 170 -6.93 3.45 -15.06
N TYR A 171 -6.39 2.24 -14.95
CA TYR A 171 -4.96 1.90 -14.88
C TYR A 171 -4.41 1.34 -16.20
N SER A 172 -5.12 1.54 -17.31
CA SER A 172 -4.76 0.99 -18.63
C SER A 172 -4.67 -0.53 -18.64
N PHE A 173 -5.57 -1.19 -17.92
CA PHE A 173 -5.63 -2.64 -17.82
C PHE A 173 -5.76 -3.33 -19.18
N ASP A 174 -6.45 -2.70 -20.14
CA ASP A 174 -6.60 -3.21 -21.52
C ASP A 174 -5.26 -3.37 -22.27
N LYS A 175 -4.16 -2.78 -21.75
CA LYS A 175 -2.81 -2.89 -22.33
C LYS A 175 -1.93 -3.92 -21.63
N TRP A 176 -2.44 -4.60 -20.61
CA TRP A 176 -1.65 -5.54 -19.82
C TRP A 176 -1.70 -6.92 -20.47
N MET A 177 -0.59 -7.66 -20.40
CA MET A 177 -0.54 -9.05 -20.85
C MET A 177 -0.97 -9.94 -19.68
N VAL A 178 -2.28 -10.25 -19.63
CA VAL A 178 -2.93 -11.01 -18.56
C VAL A 178 -4.02 -11.90 -19.14
N HIS A 179 -4.43 -12.92 -18.39
CA HIS A 179 -5.49 -13.84 -18.78
C HIS A 179 -6.79 -13.48 -18.06
N ILE A 180 -7.88 -13.34 -18.82
CA ILE A 180 -9.21 -12.98 -18.29
C ILE A 180 -10.17 -14.12 -18.61
N HIS A 181 -10.88 -14.60 -17.59
CA HIS A 181 -11.80 -15.73 -17.64
C HIS A 181 -13.14 -15.32 -17.04
N LYS A 182 -14.23 -15.66 -17.74
CA LYS A 182 -15.60 -15.39 -17.27
C LYS A 182 -16.05 -16.42 -16.23
N ASP A 183 -15.59 -17.67 -16.35
CA ASP A 183 -15.92 -18.74 -15.41
C ASP A 183 -15.05 -18.70 -14.14
N ASP A 184 -15.49 -19.48 -13.16
CA ASP A 184 -14.78 -19.70 -11.92
C ASP A 184 -13.49 -20.51 -12.10
N TYR A 185 -12.50 -20.26 -11.24
CA TYR A 185 -11.17 -20.85 -11.36
C TYR A 185 -11.15 -22.38 -11.30
N TRP A 186 -12.12 -23.02 -10.64
CA TRP A 186 -12.24 -24.49 -10.59
C TRP A 186 -12.74 -25.13 -11.87
N ASN A 187 -13.27 -24.35 -12.82
CA ASN A 187 -13.64 -24.80 -14.16
C ASN A 187 -12.54 -24.51 -15.19
N ILE A 188 -11.60 -23.60 -14.87
CA ILE A 188 -10.54 -23.16 -15.77
C ILE A 188 -9.24 -23.97 -15.58
N PHE A 189 -8.90 -24.30 -14.34
CA PHE A 189 -7.64 -24.99 -14.02
C PHE A 189 -7.88 -26.42 -13.58
N ASN A 190 -6.87 -27.28 -13.76
CA ASN A 190 -6.90 -28.62 -13.17
C ASN A 190 -6.97 -28.50 -11.63
N LYS A 191 -8.02 -29.09 -11.03
CA LYS A 191 -8.31 -29.03 -9.60
C LYS A 191 -7.13 -29.45 -8.72
N ASP A 192 -6.36 -30.45 -9.12
CA ASP A 192 -5.21 -30.96 -8.36
C ASP A 192 -4.04 -29.96 -8.31
N LYS A 193 -4.04 -28.98 -9.21
CA LYS A 193 -3.02 -27.93 -9.29
C LYS A 193 -3.47 -26.62 -8.64
N ILE A 194 -4.72 -26.53 -8.17
CA ILE A 194 -5.26 -25.32 -7.55
C ILE A 194 -4.85 -25.27 -6.08
N VAL A 195 -4.25 -24.16 -5.66
CA VAL A 195 -3.95 -23.85 -4.26
C VAL A 195 -4.62 -22.53 -3.88
N VAL A 196 -5.69 -22.61 -3.09
CA VAL A 196 -6.40 -21.42 -2.60
C VAL A 196 -5.73 -20.86 -1.37
N LEU A 197 -5.26 -19.61 -1.46
CA LEU A 197 -4.64 -18.92 -0.34
C LEU A 197 -5.71 -18.28 0.55
N SER A 198 -5.78 -18.75 1.79
CA SER A 198 -6.71 -18.23 2.79
C SER A 198 -6.04 -18.14 4.16
N PRO A 199 -6.21 -17.03 4.91
CA PRO A 199 -5.69 -16.94 6.28
C PRO A 199 -6.36 -17.93 7.24
N ASP A 200 -7.53 -18.45 6.88
CA ASP A 200 -8.33 -19.36 7.71
C ASP A 200 -8.02 -20.85 7.46
N ALA A 201 -7.11 -21.16 6.53
CA ALA A 201 -6.69 -22.54 6.26
C ALA A 201 -5.90 -23.13 7.45
N SER A 202 -6.03 -24.44 7.66
CA SER A 202 -5.29 -25.17 8.71
C SER A 202 -3.81 -25.35 8.35
N GLU A 203 -3.52 -25.75 7.11
CA GLU A 203 -2.17 -26.06 6.63
C GLU A 203 -1.43 -24.83 6.09
N GLU A 204 -0.11 -24.77 6.34
CA GLU A 204 0.76 -23.71 5.85
C GLU A 204 1.27 -23.99 4.42
N LEU A 205 1.49 -22.93 3.65
CA LEU A 205 2.17 -23.00 2.37
C LEU A 205 3.69 -23.14 2.62
N GLU A 206 4.23 -24.33 2.36
CA GLU A 206 5.65 -24.63 2.59
C GLU A 206 6.54 -24.12 1.46
N GLU A 207 6.10 -24.31 0.22
CA GLU A 207 6.83 -23.95 -0.99
C GLU A 207 5.90 -23.45 -2.11
N ILE A 208 6.47 -22.76 -3.09
CA ILE A 208 5.78 -22.33 -4.30
C ILE A 208 6.29 -23.15 -5.48
N LYS A 209 5.39 -23.93 -6.08
CA LYS A 209 5.64 -24.79 -7.22
C LYS A 209 5.22 -24.12 -8.52
N LYS A 210 5.92 -24.44 -9.60
CA LYS A 210 5.68 -23.82 -10.91
C LYS A 210 4.47 -24.43 -11.64
N ASP A 211 4.12 -25.66 -11.34
CA ASP A 211 3.00 -26.39 -11.94
C ASP A 211 1.65 -26.13 -11.24
N GLU A 212 1.66 -25.48 -10.08
CA GLU A 212 0.46 -25.09 -9.33
C GLU A 212 -0.06 -23.69 -9.74
N VAL A 213 -1.32 -23.42 -9.38
CA VAL A 213 -2.02 -22.13 -9.57
C VAL A 213 -2.44 -21.60 -8.20
N TYR A 214 -1.92 -20.43 -7.83
CA TYR A 214 -2.20 -19.81 -6.54
C TYR A 214 -3.38 -18.85 -6.66
N ILE A 215 -4.49 -19.19 -6.00
CA ILE A 215 -5.72 -18.39 -6.02
C ILE A 215 -5.71 -17.41 -4.84
N ILE A 216 -5.86 -16.13 -5.16
CA ILE A 216 -6.01 -15.04 -4.19
C ILE A 216 -7.40 -14.43 -4.39
N SER A 217 -8.16 -14.30 -3.32
CA SER A 217 -9.45 -13.61 -3.39
C SER A 217 -9.24 -12.13 -3.71
N ALA A 218 -9.84 -11.65 -4.79
CA ALA A 218 -9.83 -10.25 -5.18
C ALA A 218 -10.86 -9.49 -4.33
N LEU A 219 -10.55 -9.36 -3.04
CA LEU A 219 -11.44 -8.80 -2.03
C LEU A 219 -10.68 -7.80 -1.16
N VAL A 220 -11.30 -6.65 -0.90
CA VAL A 220 -10.84 -5.66 0.07
C VAL A 220 -12.01 -5.36 1.00
N ASP A 221 -11.90 -5.81 2.24
CA ASP A 221 -12.91 -5.57 3.27
C ASP A 221 -12.30 -4.73 4.41
N ARG A 222 -13.09 -3.81 4.98
CA ARG A 222 -12.73 -3.04 6.18
C ARG A 222 -13.01 -3.83 7.46
N SER A 223 -13.98 -4.74 7.41
CA SER A 223 -14.17 -5.86 8.34
C SER A 223 -13.38 -7.07 7.83
N VAL A 224 -13.20 -8.11 8.65
CA VAL A 224 -12.59 -9.35 8.17
C VAL A 224 -13.72 -10.31 7.82
N SER A 225 -13.94 -10.54 6.52
CA SER A 225 -14.80 -11.62 6.01
C SER A 225 -14.14 -12.98 6.25
N LYS A 226 -14.22 -13.47 7.50
CA LYS A 226 -13.64 -14.75 7.91
C LYS A 226 -14.21 -15.91 7.11
N ASN A 227 -13.36 -16.87 6.77
CA ASN A 227 -13.67 -18.14 6.13
C ASN A 227 -14.25 -18.07 4.71
N LEU A 228 -14.46 -16.89 4.12
CA LEU A 228 -15.17 -16.77 2.84
C LEU A 228 -14.50 -17.57 1.71
N SER A 229 -13.21 -17.32 1.49
CA SER A 229 -12.44 -18.02 0.45
C SER A 229 -12.15 -19.48 0.82
N PHE A 230 -12.02 -19.76 2.11
CA PHE A 230 -11.81 -21.11 2.63
C PHE A 230 -13.03 -22.00 2.39
N TYR A 231 -14.23 -21.52 2.73
CA TYR A 231 -15.48 -22.25 2.51
C TYR A 231 -15.77 -22.44 1.02
N GLN A 232 -15.60 -21.40 0.19
CA GLN A 232 -15.77 -21.55 -1.25
C GLN A 232 -14.85 -22.65 -1.80
N ALA A 233 -13.57 -22.66 -1.43
CA ALA A 233 -12.63 -23.69 -1.86
C ALA A 233 -13.01 -25.09 -1.34
N SER A 234 -13.43 -25.18 -0.07
CA SER A 234 -13.80 -26.44 0.59
C SER A 234 -15.02 -27.09 -0.06
N LEU A 235 -16.03 -26.29 -0.44
CA LEU A 235 -17.22 -26.78 -1.15
C LEU A 235 -16.87 -27.43 -2.50
N HIS A 236 -15.77 -27.04 -3.11
CA HIS A 236 -15.28 -27.60 -4.36
C HIS A 236 -14.17 -28.65 -4.18
N GLY A 237 -13.87 -29.04 -2.93
CA GLY A 237 -12.83 -30.02 -2.61
C GLY A 237 -11.41 -29.56 -2.98
N LEU A 238 -11.15 -28.25 -2.95
CA LEU A 238 -9.89 -27.67 -3.39
C LEU A 238 -8.89 -27.53 -2.24
N LYS A 239 -7.61 -27.68 -2.56
CA LYS A 239 -6.51 -27.51 -1.59
C LYS A 239 -6.42 -26.06 -1.12
N THR A 240 -6.50 -25.86 0.20
CA THR A 240 -6.32 -24.54 0.83
C THR A 240 -5.01 -24.47 1.60
N ARG A 241 -4.35 -23.31 1.59
CA ARG A 241 -3.13 -23.04 2.37
C ARG A 241 -3.14 -21.63 2.96
N LYS A 242 -2.59 -21.46 4.16
CA LYS A 242 -2.27 -20.14 4.73
C LYS A 242 -0.79 -19.83 4.55
N LEU A 243 -0.43 -18.55 4.49
CA LEU A 243 0.98 -18.16 4.54
C LEU A 243 1.56 -18.50 5.93
N PRO A 244 2.82 -18.95 6.03
CA PRO A 244 3.44 -19.37 7.30
C PRO A 244 3.81 -18.18 8.20
N LEU A 245 2.89 -17.25 8.45
CA LEU A 245 3.14 -15.97 9.13
C LEU A 245 3.37 -16.14 10.64
N GLU A 246 2.75 -17.14 11.25
CA GLU A 246 2.76 -17.33 12.71
C GLU A 246 4.17 -17.57 13.26
N LYS A 247 5.02 -18.22 12.47
CA LYS A 247 6.44 -18.47 12.78
C LYS A 247 7.29 -17.19 12.81
N TYR A 248 6.84 -16.11 12.16
CA TYR A 248 7.68 -14.92 11.91
C TYR A 248 7.07 -13.60 12.41
N ILE A 249 5.79 -13.58 12.81
CA ILE A 249 5.07 -12.35 13.19
C ILE A 249 4.45 -12.50 14.58
N LYS A 250 4.79 -11.58 15.50
CA LYS A 250 4.18 -11.52 16.84
C LYS A 250 2.66 -11.30 16.76
N LYS A 251 1.89 -12.15 17.46
CA LYS A 251 0.41 -12.25 17.53
C LYS A 251 -0.38 -11.01 17.99
N LYS A 252 0.14 -9.77 17.89
CA LYS A 252 -0.55 -8.58 18.42
C LYS A 252 -1.43 -7.82 17.41
N LYS A 253 -1.52 -8.21 16.12
CA LYS A 253 -2.41 -7.59 15.12
C LYS A 253 -2.99 -8.62 14.15
N SER A 254 -4.13 -8.27 13.53
CA SER A 254 -4.78 -9.05 12.47
C SER A 254 -3.76 -9.54 11.43
N ASN A 255 -3.76 -10.86 11.20
CA ASN A 255 -2.93 -11.55 10.20
C ASN A 255 -3.45 -11.33 8.77
N VAL A 256 -4.50 -10.53 8.59
CA VAL A 256 -5.04 -10.21 7.26
C VAL A 256 -4.09 -9.27 6.54
N LEU A 257 -3.64 -9.71 5.37
CA LEU A 257 -2.77 -8.98 4.46
C LEU A 257 -3.59 -8.40 3.31
N ASN A 258 -3.10 -7.29 2.74
CA ASN A 258 -3.65 -6.77 1.50
C ASN A 258 -3.35 -7.72 0.34
N VAL A 259 -4.20 -7.72 -0.69
CA VAL A 259 -4.02 -8.52 -1.92
C VAL A 259 -2.64 -8.30 -2.53
N ASN A 260 -2.20 -7.04 -2.65
CA ASN A 260 -0.87 -6.76 -3.21
C ASN A 260 0.27 -7.31 -2.34
N THR A 261 0.11 -7.29 -1.01
CA THR A 261 1.14 -7.81 -0.10
C THR A 261 1.28 -9.32 -0.25
N VAL A 262 0.17 -10.05 -0.42
CA VAL A 262 0.22 -11.50 -0.71
C VAL A 262 0.96 -11.74 -2.03
N VAL A 263 0.63 -11.00 -3.09
CA VAL A 263 1.33 -11.16 -4.38
C VAL A 263 2.82 -10.81 -4.29
N GLU A 264 3.17 -9.73 -3.57
CA GLU A 264 4.55 -9.33 -3.33
C GLU A 264 5.33 -10.42 -2.58
N ILE A 265 4.71 -11.09 -1.60
CA ILE A 265 5.26 -12.24 -0.87
C ILE A 265 5.52 -13.39 -1.84
N LEU A 266 4.54 -13.78 -2.67
CA LEU A 266 4.70 -14.88 -3.63
C LEU A 266 5.81 -14.59 -4.63
N ILE A 267 5.83 -13.39 -5.22
CA ILE A 267 6.86 -12.97 -6.18
C ILE A 267 8.25 -12.95 -5.53
N HIS A 268 8.36 -12.49 -4.28
CA HIS A 268 9.63 -12.47 -3.58
C HIS A 268 10.11 -13.89 -3.27
N TYR A 269 9.21 -14.78 -2.84
CA TYR A 269 9.54 -16.16 -2.54
C TYR A 269 10.00 -16.91 -3.80
N ILE A 270 9.30 -16.75 -4.93
CA ILE A 270 9.73 -17.31 -6.23
C ILE A 270 11.16 -16.88 -6.58
N LYS A 271 11.53 -15.64 -6.25
CA LYS A 271 12.89 -15.12 -6.49
C LYS A 271 13.90 -15.59 -5.44
N THR A 272 13.46 -15.80 -4.21
CA THR A 272 14.31 -16.09 -3.06
C THR A 272 13.50 -16.96 -2.09
N PRO A 273 13.58 -18.30 -2.20
CA PRO A 273 12.72 -19.24 -1.47
C PRO A 273 13.15 -19.34 0.00
N ASN A 274 12.92 -18.26 0.75
CA ASN A 274 13.23 -18.13 2.16
C ASN A 274 12.15 -17.25 2.81
N TRP A 275 11.25 -17.87 3.57
CA TRP A 275 10.11 -17.21 4.19
C TRP A 275 10.51 -16.05 5.10
N LEU A 276 11.56 -16.21 5.91
CA LEU A 276 12.05 -15.17 6.80
C LEU A 276 12.43 -13.90 6.02
N LYS A 277 13.30 -14.03 5.02
CA LYS A 277 13.77 -12.91 4.19
C LYS A 277 12.64 -12.28 3.38
N VAL A 278 11.69 -13.08 2.91
CA VAL A 278 10.48 -12.62 2.22
C VAL A 278 9.65 -11.73 3.14
N PHE A 279 9.38 -12.17 4.37
CA PHE A 279 8.56 -11.41 5.31
C PHE A 279 9.25 -10.14 5.81
N GLU A 280 10.56 -10.18 6.07
CA GLU A 280 11.35 -8.97 6.40
C GLU A 280 11.30 -7.92 5.30
N THR A 281 11.22 -8.36 4.03
CA THR A 281 11.19 -7.45 2.89
C THR A 281 9.79 -6.92 2.57
N CYS A 282 8.78 -7.78 2.60
CA CYS A 282 7.44 -7.46 2.07
C CYS A 282 6.47 -6.99 3.14
N ILE A 283 6.72 -7.28 4.42
CA ILE A 283 5.84 -6.89 5.52
C ILE A 283 6.46 -5.69 6.25
N PRO A 284 5.72 -4.59 6.46
CA PRO A 284 6.26 -3.40 7.13
C PRO A 284 6.87 -3.74 8.50
N GLN A 285 8.07 -3.23 8.79
CA GLN A 285 8.84 -3.53 10.01
C GLN A 285 8.06 -3.31 11.32
N LYS A 286 7.07 -2.40 11.36
CA LYS A 286 6.15 -2.25 12.52
C LYS A 286 5.29 -3.50 12.81
N LYS A 287 5.32 -4.52 11.94
CA LYS A 287 4.70 -5.84 12.10
C LYS A 287 5.74 -6.97 12.20
N VAL A 288 6.99 -6.77 11.80
CA VAL A 288 8.03 -7.82 11.79
C VAL A 288 8.91 -7.65 13.01
N MET A 289 8.90 -8.63 13.92
CA MET A 289 9.88 -8.70 15.00
C MET A 289 10.15 -10.19 15.24
N CYS A 290 11.34 -10.62 14.84
CA CYS A 290 11.76 -12.02 14.80
C CYS A 290 11.69 -12.67 16.19
N PHE A 291 11.28 -13.95 16.22
CA PHE A 291 11.33 -14.83 17.40
C PHE A 291 12.59 -15.70 17.46
N PHE A 292 13.56 -15.52 16.55
CA PHE A 292 14.77 -16.34 16.48
C PHE A 292 15.96 -15.70 17.18
N TYR A 293 15.86 -15.44 18.49
CA TYR A 293 17.02 -15.12 19.35
C TYR A 293 16.79 -15.54 20.81
N ASP A 294 16.14 -16.68 21.05
CA ASP A 294 15.94 -17.18 22.42
C ASP A 294 16.17 -18.70 22.52
N SER A 295 17.24 -19.18 21.87
CA SER A 295 17.68 -20.58 22.00
C SER A 295 19.19 -20.68 21.90
N SER A 296 19.88 -19.97 22.80
CA SER A 296 21.26 -20.24 23.17
C SER A 296 21.54 -19.57 24.51
N SER A 297 20.96 -20.12 25.57
CA SER A 297 21.35 -19.86 26.95
C SER A 297 21.94 -21.14 27.53
N SER A 298 23.27 -21.15 27.70
CA SER A 298 23.94 -21.88 28.80
C SER A 298 25.46 -21.67 28.73
N VAL A 299 25.97 -20.64 29.40
CA VAL A 299 27.15 -20.78 30.28
C VAL A 299 26.99 -19.74 31.41
N ASN A 300 26.81 -20.23 32.64
CA ASN A 300 27.03 -19.46 33.86
C ASN A 300 28.54 -19.44 34.15
N GLU A 301 29.03 -18.31 34.67
CA GLU A 301 29.74 -18.18 35.95
C GLU A 301 30.69 -16.98 35.94
N ASP A 302 30.73 -16.34 37.11
CA ASP A 302 31.39 -15.11 37.45
C ASP A 302 32.89 -15.08 37.10
N GLU A 303 33.44 -13.89 36.82
CA GLU A 303 34.60 -13.34 37.55
C GLU A 303 35.05 -11.94 37.05
N ARG A 304 35.22 -11.05 38.04
CA ARG A 304 36.27 -10.00 38.19
C ARG A 304 36.34 -8.79 37.23
N ILE A 305 35.84 -7.66 37.73
CA ILE A 305 36.63 -6.54 38.28
C ILE A 305 37.92 -6.06 37.53
N ILE A 306 37.92 -4.74 37.24
CA ILE A 306 39.02 -3.74 37.19
C ILE A 306 39.69 -3.34 35.84
N LYS A 307 39.51 -2.02 35.56
CA LYS A 307 40.37 -1.00 34.91
C LYS A 307 40.85 -1.17 33.48
N GLY A 308 40.81 -0.05 32.74
CA GLY A 308 41.69 0.19 31.60
C GLY A 308 41.19 1.29 30.68
N ASP A 309 41.66 2.51 30.95
CA ASP A 309 41.46 3.74 30.18
C ASP A 309 41.62 3.61 28.66
N SER A 310 40.82 4.37 27.92
CA SER A 310 41.37 5.39 27.00
C SER A 310 40.24 6.24 26.42
N GLU A 311 40.35 7.53 26.71
CA GLU A 311 39.65 8.64 26.09
C GLU A 311 39.85 8.66 24.56
N ILE A 312 38.88 9.21 23.83
CA ILE A 312 39.00 10.41 22.99
C ILE A 312 37.61 10.70 22.39
N CYS A 313 36.83 11.50 23.13
CA CYS A 313 36.26 12.79 22.72
C CYS A 313 36.57 13.24 21.26
N ILE A 314 35.70 13.81 20.43
CA ILE A 314 34.72 14.87 20.69
C ILE A 314 34.03 15.24 19.35
N ASN A 315 32.85 15.86 19.48
CA ASN A 315 32.07 16.65 18.52
C ASN A 315 31.22 15.88 17.49
N GLY A 316 29.89 15.97 17.49
CA GLY A 316 29.02 16.98 18.10
C GLY A 316 28.10 17.53 17.02
N LYS A 317 26.83 17.11 17.07
CA LYS A 317 25.68 17.97 16.75
C LYS A 317 24.41 17.29 17.24
N LYS A 318 23.92 17.82 18.36
CA LYS A 318 22.53 17.76 18.77
C LYS A 318 21.66 18.25 17.61
N ASP A 319 20.54 17.59 17.33
CA ASP A 319 19.26 18.10 17.84
C ASP A 319 18.02 17.39 17.28
N ILE A 320 17.04 17.28 18.19
CA ILE A 320 15.60 17.21 17.99
C ILE A 320 14.97 15.86 17.60
N GLN A 321 14.54 15.18 18.67
CA GLN A 321 13.39 14.27 18.70
C GLN A 321 12.16 14.90 18.03
N VAL A 322 11.46 14.12 17.21
CA VAL A 322 10.02 14.32 16.98
C VAL A 322 9.33 12.98 17.16
N HIS A 323 8.66 12.85 18.31
CA HIS A 323 7.68 11.80 18.57
C HIS A 323 6.50 11.90 17.59
N PHE A 324 6.14 10.77 16.96
CA PHE A 324 4.75 10.40 16.64
C PHE A 324 4.58 8.88 16.56
#